data_AF-A0A7S2ESM1-F1
#
_entry.id   AF-A0A7S2ESM1-F1
#
_cell.length_a   1.000
_cell.length_b   1.000
_cell.length_c   1.000
_cell.angle_alpha   90.00
_cell.angle_beta   90.00
_cell.angle_gamma   90.00
#
_symmetry.space_group_name_H-M   'P 1'
#
loop_
_entity.id
_entity.type
_entity.pdbx_description
1 polymer ?
#
loop_
_entity_poly.entity_id
_entity_poly.type
_entity_poly.pdbx_seq_one_letter_code
_entity_poly.pdbx_strand_id
1 'polypeptide(L)'
;PGFVCNGDSMAHANKGVVAYKIDGTRDINMTECTATDVVNYGEEGSTRCGYYEYSLRSATLPGYGGAEVRGFSLAGSKDGTLTDCAVVNLDSPKGTVVGYDIHTDGGNITLINCSESGLVAGSRDAVNTAGTPVTANPMTRCNAFGVRMGTQTHDNEVRQYCSSDITSPLGVAAEVVVNGRNNRVSGE
;
A
#
# COMPACT_ATOMS: atom_id res chain seq x y z
N PRO A 1 11.00 34.53 7.13
CA PRO A 1 11.51 33.15 6.93
C PRO A 1 10.33 32.16 6.84
N GLY A 2 10.11 31.57 5.66
CA GLY A 2 9.03 30.59 5.47
C GLY A 2 9.47 29.19 5.91
N PHE A 3 8.62 28.50 6.66
CA PHE A 3 8.79 27.07 6.91
C PHE A 3 8.52 26.30 5.60
N VAL A 4 9.43 25.40 5.23
CA VAL A 4 9.14 24.38 4.20
C VAL A 4 8.53 23.20 4.93
N CYS A 5 7.24 23.02 4.74
CA CYS A 5 6.54 21.85 5.27
C CYS A 5 6.62 20.66 4.30
N ASN A 6 6.45 19.45 4.84
CA ASN A 6 6.28 18.19 4.08
C ASN A 6 7.45 17.76 3.19
N GLY A 7 8.62 18.35 3.41
CA GLY A 7 9.89 17.79 2.96
C GLY A 7 10.59 17.11 4.13
N ASP A 8 11.13 15.91 3.91
CA ASP A 8 12.38 15.57 4.57
C ASP A 8 13.54 16.28 3.85
N SER A 9 14.76 16.18 4.39
CA SER A 9 15.95 16.77 3.76
C SER A 9 16.23 16.29 2.33
N MET A 10 15.51 15.28 1.85
CA MET A 10 15.67 14.65 0.55
C MET A 10 14.44 14.84 -0.36
N ALA A 11 13.45 15.65 0.03
CA ALA A 11 12.19 15.86 -0.70
C ALA A 11 11.35 14.58 -0.95
N HIS A 12 11.62 13.49 -0.22
CA HIS A 12 10.84 12.26 -0.34
C HIS A 12 9.57 12.38 0.49
N ALA A 13 8.43 12.51 -0.19
CA ALA A 13 7.15 12.28 0.45
C ALA A 13 6.76 10.81 0.32
N ASN A 14 6.20 10.29 1.40
CA ASN A 14 5.74 8.92 1.59
C ASN A 14 6.83 7.91 1.98
N LYS A 15 7.15 7.88 3.28
CA LYS A 15 7.91 6.81 3.92
C LYS A 15 6.93 5.85 4.57
N GLY A 16 6.51 4.84 3.82
CA GLY A 16 5.82 3.69 4.39
C GLY A 16 6.79 2.68 4.99
N VAL A 17 6.27 1.73 5.76
CA VAL A 17 7.01 0.51 6.13
C VAL A 17 6.72 -0.54 5.08
N VAL A 18 7.76 -1.19 4.57
CA VAL A 18 7.65 -2.23 3.55
C VAL A 18 8.46 -3.44 4.02
N ALA A 19 7.86 -4.64 4.07
CA ALA A 19 8.59 -5.83 4.49
C ALA A 19 9.54 -6.33 3.38
N TYR A 20 9.02 -6.51 2.17
CA TYR A 20 9.80 -6.84 0.98
C TYR A 20 9.67 -5.75 -0.06
N LYS A 21 10.78 -5.07 -0.34
CA LYS A 21 10.84 -4.02 -1.37
C LYS A 21 11.71 -4.46 -2.55
N ILE A 22 11.09 -4.60 -3.72
CA ILE A 22 11.69 -5.15 -4.93
C ILE A 22 11.55 -4.12 -6.05
N ASP A 23 12.58 -3.30 -6.21
CA ASP A 23 12.58 -2.16 -7.12
C ASP A 23 13.52 -2.41 -8.31
N GLY A 24 12.98 -2.33 -9.53
CA GLY A 24 13.76 -2.39 -10.77
C GLY A 24 14.38 -3.76 -11.08
N THR A 25 13.75 -4.83 -10.61
CA THR A 25 14.29 -6.20 -10.72
C THR A 25 13.59 -6.99 -11.82
N ARG A 26 14.34 -7.89 -12.47
CA ARG A 26 13.82 -8.87 -13.45
C ARG A 26 14.09 -10.29 -13.00
N ASP A 27 13.33 -11.24 -13.55
CA ASP A 27 13.48 -12.68 -13.31
C ASP A 27 13.35 -13.03 -11.82
N ILE A 28 12.30 -12.48 -11.19
CA ILE A 28 12.07 -12.62 -9.76
C ILE A 28 11.52 -14.01 -9.46
N ASN A 29 12.12 -14.70 -8.50
CA ASN A 29 11.55 -15.92 -7.94
C ASN A 29 11.56 -15.82 -6.41
N MET A 30 10.37 -15.74 -5.82
CA MET A 30 10.17 -15.79 -4.38
C MET A 30 9.28 -16.98 -4.05
N THR A 31 9.68 -17.76 -3.07
CA THR A 31 8.98 -18.99 -2.67
C THR A 31 8.95 -19.04 -1.16
N GLU A 32 7.80 -19.38 -0.57
CA GLU A 32 7.64 -19.56 0.88
C GLU A 32 8.09 -18.33 1.71
N CYS A 33 7.86 -17.12 1.18
CA CYS A 33 8.22 -15.88 1.85
C CYS A 33 7.03 -15.31 2.62
N THR A 34 7.23 -14.92 3.88
CA THR A 34 6.18 -14.37 4.73
C THR A 34 6.53 -12.97 5.23
N ALA A 35 5.58 -12.05 5.15
CA ALA A 35 5.59 -10.76 5.85
C ALA A 35 4.57 -10.82 7.00
N THR A 36 5.02 -10.70 8.25
CA THR A 36 4.14 -10.78 9.44
C THR A 36 4.34 -9.58 10.35
N ASP A 37 3.25 -9.13 10.97
CA ASP A 37 3.23 -8.12 12.04
C ASP A 37 3.94 -6.81 11.66
N VAL A 38 3.70 -6.36 10.43
CA VAL A 38 4.28 -5.12 9.90
C VAL A 38 3.36 -3.97 10.25
N VAL A 39 3.85 -3.05 11.08
CA VAL A 39 3.07 -1.94 11.60
C VAL A 39 3.78 -0.62 11.37
N ASN A 40 3.03 0.40 10.96
CA ASN A 40 3.54 1.76 10.87
C ASN A 40 2.75 2.70 11.78
N TYR A 41 3.35 3.08 12.91
CA TYR A 41 2.76 3.99 13.89
C TYR A 41 2.92 5.48 13.52
N GLY A 42 3.32 5.79 12.29
CA GLY A 42 3.41 7.18 11.84
C GLY A 42 2.07 7.89 11.97
N GLU A 43 2.12 9.15 12.41
CA GLU A 43 0.96 10.02 12.40
C GLU A 43 0.71 10.57 11.00
N GLU A 44 -0.44 11.19 10.79
CA GLU A 44 -0.77 11.92 9.56
C GLU A 44 0.09 13.20 9.40
N GLY A 45 0.25 13.64 8.14
CA GLY A 45 0.98 14.87 7.84
C GLY A 45 0.32 16.11 8.44
N SER A 46 1.12 17.04 8.97
CA SER A 46 0.60 18.26 9.60
C SER A 46 -0.08 19.20 8.60
N THR A 47 -1.30 19.67 8.87
CA THR A 47 -2.01 20.64 8.01
C THR A 47 -1.52 22.10 8.14
N ARG A 48 -0.45 22.36 8.90
CA ARG A 48 0.04 23.73 9.20
C ARG A 48 0.39 24.56 7.95
N CYS A 49 0.77 23.91 6.86
CA CYS A 49 1.06 24.57 5.58
C CYS A 49 -0.01 24.31 4.51
N GLY A 50 -1.22 23.91 4.92
CA GLY A 50 -2.29 23.45 4.05
C GLY A 50 -2.27 21.93 3.83
N TYR A 51 -3.20 21.45 3.02
CA TYR A 51 -3.20 20.07 2.53
C TYR A 51 -2.08 19.92 1.49
N TYR A 52 -1.15 19.00 1.76
CA TYR A 52 -0.10 18.63 0.84
C TYR A 52 -0.59 17.77 -0.33
N GLU A 53 -1.11 18.41 -1.36
CA GLU A 53 -1.25 17.75 -2.65
C GLU A 53 0.11 17.25 -3.17
N TYR A 54 1.20 18.00 -2.91
CA TYR A 54 2.58 17.66 -3.28
C TYR A 54 3.56 17.80 -2.11
N SER A 55 4.72 17.12 -2.20
CA SER A 55 5.74 17.15 -1.14
C SER A 55 6.30 18.55 -0.85
N LEU A 56 6.43 19.36 -1.89
CA LEU A 56 6.83 20.77 -1.87
C LEU A 56 6.44 21.44 -3.19
N ARG A 57 6.56 22.77 -3.29
CA ARG A 57 6.09 23.55 -4.46
C ARG A 57 6.66 23.12 -5.82
N SER A 58 7.85 22.53 -5.86
CA SER A 58 8.48 22.04 -7.09
C SER A 58 8.45 20.53 -7.24
N ALA A 59 7.79 19.81 -6.32
CA ALA A 59 7.67 18.36 -6.43
C ALA A 59 6.52 17.97 -7.35
N THR A 60 6.74 16.84 -8.03
CA THR A 60 5.72 16.16 -8.82
C THR A 60 5.09 14.99 -8.07
N LEU A 61 5.64 14.63 -6.90
CA LEU A 61 5.17 13.52 -6.08
C LEU A 61 4.14 14.00 -5.05
N PRO A 62 3.09 13.19 -4.77
CA PRO A 62 2.12 13.49 -3.73
C PRO A 62 2.79 13.73 -2.38
N GLY A 63 2.19 14.59 -1.56
CA GLY A 63 2.67 14.84 -0.21
C GLY A 63 2.56 13.61 0.71
N TYR A 64 3.19 13.67 1.90
CA TYR A 64 3.00 12.62 2.89
C TYR A 64 1.54 12.61 3.34
N GLY A 65 0.81 11.59 2.89
CA GLY A 65 -0.60 11.39 3.19
C GLY A 65 -0.84 10.53 4.42
N GLY A 66 0.20 9.86 4.95
CA GLY A 66 0.04 8.97 6.10
C GLY A 66 1.05 7.84 6.13
N ALA A 67 0.88 6.99 7.14
CA ALA A 67 1.82 5.95 7.54
C ALA A 67 1.61 4.63 6.78
N GLU A 68 1.81 4.62 5.46
CA GLU A 68 1.52 3.43 4.66
C GLU A 68 2.30 2.17 5.11
N VAL A 69 1.69 1.01 4.90
CA VAL A 69 2.30 -0.31 5.13
C VAL A 69 2.13 -1.18 3.88
N ARG A 70 3.21 -1.88 3.50
CA ARG A 70 3.17 -2.90 2.43
C ARG A 70 3.83 -4.19 2.88
N GLY A 71 3.24 -5.33 2.55
CA GLY A 71 3.88 -6.63 2.69
C GLY A 71 4.97 -6.77 1.62
N PHE A 72 4.55 -6.94 0.37
CA PHE A 72 5.40 -6.98 -0.80
C PHE A 72 5.15 -5.74 -1.66
N SER A 73 6.22 -5.05 -2.04
CA SER A 73 6.18 -3.87 -2.92
C SER A 73 7.07 -4.15 -4.12
N LEU A 74 6.47 -4.19 -5.31
CA LEU A 74 7.16 -4.43 -6.58
C LEU A 74 6.99 -3.20 -7.47
N ALA A 75 8.07 -2.43 -7.62
CA ALA A 75 8.10 -1.19 -8.41
C ALA A 75 9.06 -1.33 -9.61
N GLY A 76 8.60 -1.07 -10.83
CA GLY A 76 9.42 -1.15 -12.04
C GLY A 76 10.00 -2.54 -12.30
N SER A 77 9.42 -3.56 -11.67
CA SER A 77 9.91 -4.95 -11.69
C SER A 77 9.13 -5.79 -12.70
N LYS A 78 9.79 -6.75 -13.35
CA LYS A 78 9.18 -7.54 -14.44
C LYS A 78 9.55 -9.01 -14.37
N ASP A 79 8.73 -9.84 -15.02
CA ASP A 79 9.01 -11.27 -15.25
C ASP A 79 9.28 -11.99 -13.91
N GLY A 80 8.26 -12.03 -13.06
CA GLY A 80 8.42 -12.46 -11.66
C GLY A 80 7.33 -13.41 -11.20
N THR A 81 7.70 -14.33 -10.32
CA THR A 81 6.76 -15.24 -9.67
C THR A 81 6.95 -15.22 -8.16
N LEU A 82 5.84 -15.06 -7.45
CA LEU A 82 5.71 -15.29 -6.01
C LEU A 82 4.87 -16.55 -5.83
N THR A 83 5.42 -17.57 -5.19
CA THR A 83 4.75 -18.85 -4.96
C THR A 83 4.70 -19.14 -3.46
N ASP A 84 3.56 -19.59 -2.95
CA ASP A 84 3.41 -19.98 -1.53
C ASP A 84 3.80 -18.87 -0.53
N CYS A 85 3.63 -17.61 -0.93
CA CYS A 85 3.95 -16.46 -0.09
C CYS A 85 2.75 -16.03 0.75
N ALA A 86 3.01 -15.42 1.90
CA ALA A 86 1.97 -15.01 2.84
C ALA A 86 2.20 -13.59 3.38
N VAL A 87 1.10 -12.89 3.64
CA VAL A 87 1.09 -11.61 4.37
C VAL A 87 0.13 -11.75 5.55
N VAL A 88 0.60 -11.50 6.77
CA VAL A 88 -0.21 -11.71 7.97
C VAL A 88 -0.10 -10.50 8.90
N ASN A 89 -1.23 -9.97 9.36
CA ASN A 89 -1.30 -8.91 10.36
C ASN A 89 -0.52 -7.64 9.96
N LEU A 90 -1.02 -6.91 8.96
CA LEU A 90 -0.47 -5.59 8.65
C LEU A 90 -1.38 -4.49 9.18
N ASP A 91 -0.82 -3.51 9.89
CA ASP A 91 -1.61 -2.41 10.48
C ASP A 91 -1.01 -1.04 10.16
N SER A 92 -1.86 -0.16 9.64
CA SER A 92 -1.60 1.26 9.51
C SER A 92 -2.75 2.04 10.15
N PRO A 93 -2.57 2.59 11.36
CA PRO A 93 -3.61 3.34 12.03
C PRO A 93 -4.04 4.63 11.30
N LYS A 94 -3.15 5.18 10.47
CA LYS A 94 -3.25 6.50 9.82
C LYS A 94 -2.83 6.44 8.35
N GLY A 95 -3.07 5.33 7.65
CA GLY A 95 -2.61 5.16 6.27
C GLY A 95 -3.17 3.94 5.57
N THR A 96 -2.72 3.73 4.33
CA THR A 96 -3.10 2.56 3.51
C THR A 96 -2.28 1.34 3.90
N VAL A 97 -2.91 0.18 3.89
CA VAL A 97 -2.27 -1.14 3.98
C VAL A 97 -2.44 -1.87 2.65
N VAL A 98 -1.36 -2.44 2.12
CA VAL A 98 -1.41 -3.32 0.96
C VAL A 98 -0.64 -4.61 1.24
N GLY A 99 -1.24 -5.78 0.99
CA GLY A 99 -0.55 -7.06 1.11
C GLY A 99 0.53 -7.21 0.04
N TYR A 100 0.09 -7.31 -1.22
CA TYR A 100 0.93 -7.40 -2.41
C TYR A 100 0.67 -6.19 -3.31
N ASP A 101 1.65 -5.31 -3.44
CA ASP A 101 1.56 -4.08 -4.21
C ASP A 101 2.45 -4.15 -5.44
N ILE A 102 1.85 -4.43 -6.59
CA ILE A 102 2.52 -4.30 -7.89
C ILE A 102 2.15 -2.90 -8.39
N HIS A 103 3.13 -2.02 -8.45
CA HIS A 103 2.90 -0.62 -8.82
C HIS A 103 4.00 -0.10 -9.75
N THR A 104 3.74 1.07 -10.36
CA THR A 104 4.68 1.85 -11.20
C THR A 104 5.51 1.01 -12.17
N ASP A 105 5.11 0.93 -13.45
CA ASP A 105 5.86 0.23 -14.51
C ASP A 105 6.16 -1.27 -14.28
N GLY A 106 5.54 -1.89 -13.27
CA GLY A 106 5.61 -3.34 -13.03
C GLY A 106 4.78 -4.15 -14.02
N GLY A 107 5.26 -5.33 -14.42
CA GLY A 107 4.46 -6.17 -15.32
C GLY A 107 4.95 -7.60 -15.48
N ASN A 108 4.06 -8.48 -15.93
CA ASN A 108 4.32 -9.92 -15.96
C ASN A 108 4.75 -10.50 -14.60
N ILE A 109 4.06 -10.07 -13.53
CA ILE A 109 4.23 -10.63 -12.18
C ILE A 109 3.07 -11.59 -11.91
N THR A 110 3.40 -12.81 -11.48
CA THR A 110 2.42 -13.86 -11.14
C THR A 110 2.48 -14.18 -9.65
N LEU A 111 1.33 -14.16 -8.97
CA LEU A 111 1.16 -14.69 -7.63
C LEU A 111 0.47 -16.06 -7.73
N ILE A 112 1.05 -17.08 -7.11
CA ILE A 112 0.56 -18.46 -7.17
C ILE A 112 0.45 -19.01 -5.74
N ASN A 113 -0.73 -19.50 -5.36
CA ASN A 113 -0.96 -20.06 -4.03
C ASN A 113 -0.53 -19.10 -2.90
N CYS A 114 -0.73 -17.80 -3.12
CA CYS A 114 -0.37 -16.77 -2.15
C CYS A 114 -1.59 -16.42 -1.28
N SER A 115 -1.34 -15.92 -0.09
CA SER A 115 -2.42 -15.52 0.81
C SER A 115 -2.11 -14.25 1.59
N GLU A 116 -3.16 -13.69 2.15
CA GLU A 116 -3.12 -12.61 3.10
C GLU A 116 -4.24 -12.69 4.13
N SER A 117 -3.93 -12.26 5.35
CA SER A 117 -4.92 -12.11 6.40
C SER A 117 -4.59 -10.96 7.36
N GLY A 118 -5.64 -10.36 7.93
CA GLY A 118 -5.50 -9.36 8.99
C GLY A 118 -4.91 -8.04 8.51
N LEU A 119 -5.38 -7.52 7.37
CA LEU A 119 -4.95 -6.20 6.88
C LEU A 119 -5.85 -5.11 7.47
N VAL A 120 -5.29 -4.19 8.26
CA VAL A 120 -6.05 -3.16 8.97
C VAL A 120 -5.54 -1.77 8.63
N ALA A 121 -6.38 -0.96 7.98
CA ALA A 121 -6.06 0.42 7.63
C ALA A 121 -7.00 1.41 8.33
N GLY A 122 -6.47 2.52 8.84
CA GLY A 122 -7.25 3.58 9.48
C GLY A 122 -7.82 3.23 10.86
N SER A 123 -7.22 2.29 11.58
CA SER A 123 -7.74 1.77 12.87
C SER A 123 -7.90 2.83 13.96
N ARG A 124 -7.11 3.91 13.96
CA ARG A 124 -7.17 4.97 14.98
C ARG A 124 -8.14 6.12 14.67
N ASP A 125 -8.51 6.31 13.41
CA ASP A 125 -9.36 7.44 13.00
C ASP A 125 -10.82 7.07 12.75
N ALA A 126 -11.21 5.81 12.98
CA ALA A 126 -12.58 5.38 12.78
C ALA A 126 -13.59 6.17 13.64
N VAL A 127 -13.17 6.66 14.80
CA VAL A 127 -14.02 7.41 15.75
C VAL A 127 -13.18 8.42 16.56
N ASN A 128 -13.71 9.62 16.80
CA ASN A 128 -13.11 10.58 17.73
C ASN A 128 -13.35 10.16 19.19
N THR A 129 -12.81 10.91 20.16
CA THR A 129 -12.97 10.64 21.61
C THR A 129 -14.44 10.59 22.07
N ALA A 130 -15.37 11.16 21.30
CA ALA A 130 -16.81 11.13 21.55
C ALA A 130 -17.53 9.98 20.79
N GLY A 131 -16.80 9.04 20.18
CA GLY A 131 -17.37 7.94 19.39
C GLY A 131 -17.97 8.37 18.05
N THR A 132 -17.74 9.61 17.61
CA THR A 132 -18.26 10.11 16.33
C THR A 132 -17.32 9.72 15.21
N PRO A 133 -17.82 9.18 14.08
CA PRO A 133 -17.00 8.93 12.91
C PRO A 133 -16.26 10.19 12.48
N VAL A 134 -14.94 10.08 12.35
CA VAL A 134 -14.11 11.19 11.86
C VAL A 134 -14.13 11.11 10.34
N THR A 135 -14.44 12.20 9.65
CA THR A 135 -14.18 12.25 8.21
C THR A 135 -12.69 12.08 7.99
N ALA A 136 -12.31 11.06 7.21
CA ALA A 136 -10.94 10.85 6.80
C ALA A 136 -10.34 12.17 6.33
N ASN A 137 -9.14 12.51 6.82
CA ASN A 137 -8.35 13.56 6.21
C ASN A 137 -8.27 13.24 4.71
N PRO A 138 -8.68 14.14 3.80
CA PRO A 138 -8.73 13.84 2.36
C PRO A 138 -7.37 13.43 1.78
N MET A 139 -6.28 13.68 2.51
CA MET A 139 -4.93 13.23 2.15
C MET A 139 -4.62 11.81 2.60
N THR A 140 -5.25 11.34 3.67
CA THR A 140 -5.04 10.01 4.21
C THR A 140 -6.03 9.06 3.55
N ARG A 141 -5.54 8.34 2.54
CA ARG A 141 -6.27 7.17 2.06
C ARG A 141 -6.03 6.06 3.06
N CYS A 142 -7.03 5.70 3.84
CA CYS A 142 -6.96 4.61 4.81
C CYS A 142 -7.39 3.28 4.18
N ASN A 143 -7.00 2.99 2.94
CA ASN A 143 -7.47 1.79 2.24
C ASN A 143 -6.75 0.53 2.72
N ALA A 144 -7.42 -0.62 2.67
CA ALA A 144 -6.81 -1.92 2.90
C ALA A 144 -7.01 -2.79 1.65
N PHE A 145 -5.92 -3.23 1.04
CA PHE A 145 -5.95 -4.02 -0.19
C PHE A 145 -5.13 -5.29 -0.03
N GLY A 146 -5.69 -6.44 -0.40
CA GLY A 146 -4.95 -7.70 -0.44
C GLY A 146 -3.88 -7.67 -1.52
N VAL A 147 -4.30 -7.69 -2.79
CA VAL A 147 -3.48 -7.40 -3.96
C VAL A 147 -3.88 -6.06 -4.57
N ARG A 148 -2.88 -5.23 -4.89
CA ARG A 148 -3.06 -4.04 -5.72
C ARG A 148 -2.19 -4.13 -6.96
N MET A 149 -2.83 -3.97 -8.11
CA MET A 149 -2.17 -3.78 -9.40
C MET A 149 -2.42 -2.34 -9.88
N GLY A 150 -1.39 -1.51 -9.76
CA GLY A 150 -1.44 -0.08 -10.07
C GLY A 150 -1.81 0.24 -11.52
N THR A 151 -2.22 1.48 -11.79
CA THR A 151 -2.69 1.92 -13.12
C THR A 151 -1.64 1.80 -14.22
N GLN A 152 -0.36 1.84 -13.87
CA GLN A 152 0.76 1.71 -14.81
C GLN A 152 1.23 0.27 -15.00
N THR A 153 0.62 -0.70 -14.32
CA THR A 153 1.04 -2.09 -14.41
C THR A 153 0.34 -2.82 -15.54
N HIS A 154 0.93 -3.93 -15.98
CA HIS A 154 0.34 -4.72 -17.05
C HIS A 154 0.68 -6.21 -16.98
N ASP A 155 -0.20 -7.04 -17.56
CA ASP A 155 -0.01 -8.48 -17.75
C ASP A 155 0.31 -9.25 -16.45
N ASN A 156 -0.19 -8.78 -15.30
CA ASN A 156 0.00 -9.47 -14.01
C ASN A 156 -1.12 -10.49 -13.78
N GLU A 157 -0.84 -11.51 -12.98
CA GLU A 157 -1.79 -12.59 -12.74
C GLU A 157 -1.80 -13.03 -11.28
N VAL A 158 -2.99 -13.30 -10.76
CA VAL A 158 -3.21 -13.89 -9.43
C VAL A 158 -3.91 -15.23 -9.63
N ARG A 159 -3.30 -16.30 -9.11
CA ARG A 159 -3.80 -17.68 -9.19
C ARG A 159 -3.86 -18.30 -7.80
N GLN A 160 -4.99 -18.92 -7.46
CA GLN A 160 -5.18 -19.63 -6.19
C GLN A 160 -4.83 -18.73 -5.01
N TYR A 161 -5.67 -17.72 -4.79
CA TYR A 161 -5.39 -16.68 -3.81
C TYR A 161 -6.42 -16.73 -2.69
N CYS A 162 -5.97 -16.61 -1.44
CA CYS A 162 -6.86 -16.64 -0.29
C CYS A 162 -6.71 -15.37 0.53
N SER A 163 -7.82 -14.66 0.71
CA SER A 163 -7.91 -13.43 1.47
C SER A 163 -8.80 -13.61 2.70
N SER A 164 -8.42 -13.01 3.83
CA SER A 164 -9.32 -12.85 4.97
C SER A 164 -9.05 -11.57 5.77
N ASP A 165 -10.06 -11.12 6.52
CA ASP A 165 -9.92 -10.10 7.56
C ASP A 165 -9.30 -8.77 7.10
N ILE A 166 -9.69 -8.30 5.91
CA ILE A 166 -9.31 -6.97 5.40
C ILE A 166 -10.29 -5.92 5.93
N THR A 167 -9.77 -4.95 6.69
CA THR A 167 -10.57 -3.91 7.36
C THR A 167 -10.05 -2.52 7.05
N SER A 168 -10.97 -1.64 6.65
CA SER A 168 -10.72 -0.22 6.40
C SER A 168 -11.95 0.60 6.79
N PRO A 169 -12.04 1.13 8.03
CA PRO A 169 -13.23 1.84 8.49
C PRO A 169 -13.46 3.19 7.80
N LEU A 170 -12.40 3.77 7.22
CA LEU A 170 -12.37 5.12 6.66
C LEU A 170 -12.03 5.15 5.17
N GLY A 171 -11.84 3.99 4.55
CA GLY A 171 -11.42 3.85 3.17
C GLY A 171 -12.11 2.66 2.51
N VAL A 172 -11.44 2.13 1.49
CA VAL A 172 -11.89 0.94 0.78
C VAL A 172 -11.14 -0.28 1.31
N ALA A 173 -11.87 -1.32 1.66
CA ALA A 173 -11.36 -2.67 1.84
C ALA A 173 -11.66 -3.49 0.59
N ALA A 174 -10.65 -4.13 -0.01
CA ALA A 174 -10.83 -5.02 -1.15
C ALA A 174 -9.75 -6.10 -1.19
N GLU A 175 -10.13 -7.32 -1.57
CA GLU A 175 -9.20 -8.43 -1.71
C GLU A 175 -8.24 -8.19 -2.88
N VAL A 176 -8.77 -7.81 -4.05
CA VAL A 176 -7.95 -7.50 -5.23
C VAL A 176 -8.43 -6.22 -5.90
N VAL A 177 -7.49 -5.33 -6.20
CA VAL A 177 -7.71 -4.10 -6.97
C VAL A 177 -6.90 -4.12 -8.25
N VAL A 178 -7.60 -4.09 -9.39
CA VAL A 178 -7.00 -4.16 -10.73
C VAL A 178 -7.24 -2.86 -11.49
N ASN A 179 -6.19 -2.02 -11.61
CA ASN A 179 -6.27 -0.76 -12.34
C ASN A 179 -5.41 -0.71 -13.61
N GLY A 180 -4.48 -1.66 -13.75
CA GLY A 180 -3.59 -1.79 -14.91
C GLY A 180 -4.21 -2.53 -16.10
N ARG A 181 -3.41 -2.81 -17.14
CA ARG A 181 -3.88 -3.43 -18.39
C ARG A 181 -3.62 -4.94 -18.42
N ASN A 182 -4.53 -5.72 -18.99
CA ASN A 182 -4.38 -7.17 -19.18
C ASN A 182 -4.09 -7.99 -17.91
N ASN A 183 -4.36 -7.41 -16.74
CA ASN A 183 -4.22 -8.07 -15.47
C ASN A 183 -5.35 -9.10 -15.28
N ARG A 184 -5.05 -10.22 -14.62
CA ARG A 184 -5.98 -11.34 -14.46
C ARG A 184 -6.02 -11.83 -13.02
N VAL A 185 -7.20 -12.27 -12.62
CA VAL A 185 -7.43 -12.99 -11.36
C VAL A 185 -8.17 -14.27 -11.74
N SER A 186 -7.66 -15.42 -11.34
CA SER A 186 -8.23 -16.72 -11.68
C SER A 186 -8.18 -17.69 -10.51
N GLY A 187 -9.32 -18.34 -10.24
CA GLY A 187 -9.44 -19.35 -9.19
C GLY A 187 -9.58 -18.71 -7.80
N GLU A 188 -10.83 -18.52 -7.40
CA GLU A 188 -11.27 -18.64 -6.01
C GLU A 188 -11.66 -20.10 -5.75
#